data_AF-A0A2G5TQD3-F1
#
_entry.id   AF-A0A2G5TQD3-F1
#
_cell.length_a   1.000
_cell.length_b   1.000
_cell.length_c   1.000
_cell.angle_alpha   90.00
_cell.angle_beta   90.00
_cell.angle_gamma   90.00
#
_symmetry.space_group_name_H-M   'P 1'
#
loop_
_entity.id
_entity.type
_entity.pdbx_description
1 polymer ?
#
loop_
_entity_poly.entity_id
_entity_poly.type
_entity_poly.pdbx_seq_one_letter_code
_entity_poly.pdbx_strand_id
1 'polypeptide(L)'
;MNEAIVKEEVIEETCSFTFINGEYVEVKQEEDVEQKPEYLLEQEIKTEMNDDFFEANEPDEYFEDVKLEPEEIDSKTEKVFTRTTMGKCEICRKVMPRSLLSLIKSKDYKTVLSENFKIEGSLEIKLPYVCISHIQTLINDYDGNLKSPSTKSEQLLRTFISKHKILMKDRKSRRQTCRVCHMPKTRKTELYEIASKNIRTVIMTGCILRGTHSVESAMPYIENKRGFTCFSHCNEAIDMIFEHFGVRSMQEFLKCPLLAMDNLMDIVKKIVSNFTLDQFLYTFNLLFVKKTKFPV
;
A
#
# COMPACT_ATOMS: atom_id res chain seq x y z
N MET A 1 14.53 76.47 4.51
CA MET A 1 13.86 75.17 4.30
C MET A 1 14.48 74.58 3.06
N ASN A 2 15.41 73.65 3.24
CA ASN A 2 16.14 72.99 2.15
C ASN A 2 15.37 71.72 1.81
N GLU A 3 14.65 71.72 0.69
CA GLU A 3 14.01 70.51 0.15
C GLU A 3 15.06 69.71 -0.63
N ALA A 4 15.38 68.53 -0.08
CA ALA A 4 16.26 67.57 -0.72
C ALA A 4 15.50 66.82 -1.83
N ILE A 5 15.95 66.97 -3.06
CA ILE A 5 15.50 66.20 -4.22
C ILE A 5 16.31 64.90 -4.24
N VAL A 6 15.69 63.77 -3.91
CA VAL A 6 16.27 62.45 -4.11
C VAL A 6 16.06 62.06 -5.58
N LYS A 7 17.16 61.98 -6.34
CA LYS A 7 17.19 61.34 -7.66
C LYS A 7 17.45 59.86 -7.45
N GLU A 8 16.52 59.01 -7.86
CA GLU A 8 16.72 57.56 -7.95
C GLU A 8 17.41 57.26 -9.30
N GLU A 9 18.68 56.87 -9.23
CA GLU A 9 19.41 56.30 -10.37
C GLU A 9 19.02 54.83 -10.52
N VAL A 10 18.32 54.52 -11.62
CA VAL A 10 18.05 53.15 -12.05
C VAL A 10 19.33 52.63 -12.71
N ILE A 11 20.01 51.70 -12.06
CA ILE A 11 21.14 50.96 -12.64
C ILE A 11 20.54 49.78 -13.41
N GLU A 12 20.42 49.90 -14.73
CA GLU A 12 20.14 48.76 -15.61
C GLU A 12 21.44 47.96 -15.77
N GLU A 13 21.52 46.81 -15.10
CA GLU A 13 22.64 45.89 -15.21
C GLU A 13 22.55 45.14 -16.56
N THR A 14 23.37 45.52 -17.53
CA THR A 14 23.47 44.85 -18.82
C THR A 14 24.22 43.52 -18.70
N CYS A 15 23.49 42.40 -18.56
CA CYS A 15 24.06 41.06 -18.70
C CYS A 15 24.26 40.72 -20.19
N SER A 16 25.52 40.55 -20.61
CA SER A 16 25.89 40.09 -21.94
C SER A 16 25.84 38.56 -22.02
N PHE A 17 24.84 37.99 -22.70
CA PHE A 17 24.78 36.56 -23.04
C PHE A 17 25.32 36.33 -24.46
N THR A 18 26.27 35.41 -24.63
CA THR A 18 26.68 34.90 -25.94
C THR A 18 26.08 33.52 -26.20
N PHE A 19 25.46 33.37 -27.37
CA PHE A 19 24.71 32.19 -27.78
C PHE A 19 25.63 31.19 -28.49
N ILE A 20 25.90 30.03 -27.89
CA ILE A 20 26.67 28.95 -28.52
C ILE A 20 25.92 27.63 -28.31
N ASN A 21 25.62 26.92 -29.41
CA ASN A 21 25.04 25.58 -29.44
C ASN A 21 23.69 25.35 -28.72
N GLY A 22 22.79 26.33 -28.78
CA GLY A 22 21.36 26.09 -28.51
C GLY A 22 20.93 25.97 -27.05
N GLU A 23 21.79 26.32 -26.10
CA GLU A 23 21.47 26.39 -24.67
C GLU A 23 22.09 27.67 -24.06
N TYR A 24 21.35 28.37 -23.20
CA TYR A 24 21.86 29.57 -22.51
C TYR A 24 22.76 29.12 -21.34
N VAL A 25 24.05 29.43 -21.42
CA VAL A 25 25.02 29.17 -20.34
C VAL A 25 25.39 30.49 -19.69
N GLU A 26 25.13 30.60 -18.39
CA GLU A 26 25.52 31.74 -17.55
C GLU A 26 27.01 31.60 -17.19
N VAL A 27 27.85 32.52 -17.69
CA VAL A 27 29.29 32.51 -17.41
C VAL A 27 29.54 33.26 -16.10
N LYS A 28 29.79 32.53 -15.01
CA LYS A 28 30.33 33.11 -13.78
C LYS A 28 31.83 33.37 -13.94
N GLN A 29 32.25 34.61 -13.73
CA GLN A 29 33.66 34.94 -13.45
C GLN A 29 33.93 34.64 -11.96
N GLU A 30 34.82 33.69 -11.69
CA GLU A 30 35.44 33.53 -10.37
C GLU A 30 36.95 33.75 -10.54
N GLU A 31 37.48 34.72 -9.80
CA GLU A 31 38.91 34.99 -9.65
C GLU A 31 39.54 34.03 -8.62
N ASP A 32 40.74 33.58 -8.93
CA ASP A 32 41.59 32.63 -8.19
C ASP A 32 41.96 33.07 -6.76
N VAL A 33 41.89 32.15 -5.78
CA VAL A 33 42.89 32.05 -4.69
C VAL A 33 43.09 30.58 -4.28
N GLU A 34 44.36 30.18 -4.21
CA GLU A 34 44.92 28.85 -3.96
C GLU A 34 44.74 28.25 -2.55
N GLN A 35 45.00 26.94 -2.49
CA GLN A 35 45.61 26.11 -1.42
C GLN A 35 44.73 25.20 -0.53
N LYS A 36 44.88 23.90 -0.83
CA LYS A 36 44.72 22.72 0.05
C LYS A 36 45.92 22.62 1.03
N PRO A 37 45.84 21.93 2.19
CA PRO A 37 45.88 20.46 2.18
C PRO A 37 44.99 19.73 3.23
N GLU A 38 44.86 18.43 2.96
CA GLU A 38 44.24 17.36 3.75
C GLU A 38 44.66 17.31 5.22
N TYR A 39 43.74 16.93 6.12
CA TYR A 39 43.85 15.79 7.06
C TYR A 39 42.71 15.83 8.11
N LEU A 40 42.12 14.65 8.37
CA LEU A 40 41.48 14.22 9.62
C LEU A 40 40.17 14.89 10.07
N LEU A 41 39.06 14.18 9.90
CA LEU A 41 38.23 13.67 11.01
C LEU A 41 37.11 12.79 10.46
N GLU A 42 37.43 11.52 10.29
CA GLU A 42 36.48 10.43 10.49
C GLU A 42 36.09 10.44 11.97
N GLN A 43 34.82 10.72 12.29
CA GLN A 43 34.03 9.95 13.26
C GLN A 43 32.60 10.50 13.44
N GLU A 44 31.66 9.57 13.29
CA GLU A 44 30.37 9.52 13.98
C GLU A 44 29.24 10.48 13.55
N ILE A 45 28.70 10.24 12.35
CA ILE A 45 27.26 10.45 12.12
C ILE A 45 26.57 9.09 12.30
N LYS A 46 25.94 8.88 13.45
CA LYS A 46 24.95 7.81 13.66
C LYS A 46 23.74 8.10 12.77
N THR A 47 23.79 7.58 11.55
CA THR A 47 22.63 7.53 10.65
C THR A 47 21.72 6.40 11.11
N GLU A 48 20.65 6.75 11.81
CA GLU A 48 19.52 5.85 12.06
C GLU A 48 18.74 5.68 10.74
N MET A 49 19.23 4.78 9.88
CA MET A 49 18.49 4.29 8.72
C MET A 49 17.37 3.38 9.21
N ASN A 50 16.15 3.90 9.25
CA ASN A 50 14.95 3.06 9.27
C ASN A 50 14.40 2.88 7.85
N ASP A 51 14.41 1.62 7.44
CA ASP A 51 13.49 0.93 6.53
C ASP A 51 13.46 1.29 5.04
N ASP A 52 13.99 0.36 4.25
CA ASP A 52 13.25 -0.23 3.13
C ASP A 52 13.27 -1.77 3.29
N PHE A 53 12.50 -2.27 4.27
CA PHE A 53 12.25 -3.70 4.42
C PHE A 53 10.97 -4.10 3.69
N PHE A 54 11.14 -4.79 2.57
CA PHE A 54 10.08 -5.48 1.86
C PHE A 54 9.76 -6.80 2.57
N GLU A 55 8.69 -6.83 3.38
CA GLU A 55 8.08 -8.11 3.76
C GLU A 55 7.20 -8.61 2.61
N ALA A 56 7.80 -9.39 1.70
CA ALA A 56 7.07 -10.46 1.05
C ALA A 56 6.79 -11.52 2.13
N ASN A 57 5.52 -11.83 2.36
CA ASN A 57 5.14 -12.92 3.26
C ASN A 57 5.84 -14.21 2.80
N GLU A 58 6.77 -14.73 3.60
CA GLU A 58 7.28 -16.08 3.42
C GLU A 58 6.12 -17.09 3.51
N PRO A 59 6.05 -18.09 2.61
CA PRO A 59 5.23 -19.25 2.81
C PRO A 59 5.95 -20.25 3.73
N ASP A 60 5.22 -20.77 4.71
CA ASP A 60 5.61 -21.92 5.54
C ASP A 60 6.24 -23.05 4.70
N GLU A 61 7.35 -23.59 5.23
CA GLU A 61 8.14 -24.71 4.74
C GLU A 61 7.32 -25.89 4.18
N TYR A 62 7.52 -26.19 2.89
CA TYR A 62 7.93 -27.49 2.32
C TYR A 62 7.70 -27.45 0.80
N PHE A 63 8.76 -27.38 0.00
CA PHE A 63 8.72 -27.68 -1.42
C PHE A 63 9.46 -29.01 -1.65
N GLU A 64 8.76 -30.00 -2.20
CA GLU A 64 9.39 -31.19 -2.76
C GLU A 64 10.08 -30.83 -4.08
N ASP A 65 11.33 -31.29 -4.22
CA ASP A 65 12.19 -31.14 -5.38
C ASP A 65 11.53 -31.70 -6.66
N VAL A 66 11.27 -30.82 -7.62
CA VAL A 66 11.07 -31.23 -9.03
C VAL A 66 12.13 -30.52 -9.86
N LYS A 67 13.14 -31.30 -10.25
CA LYS A 67 14.14 -30.93 -11.26
C LYS A 67 13.41 -30.62 -12.57
N LEU A 68 13.55 -29.39 -13.07
CA LEU A 68 13.14 -29.01 -14.43
C LEU A 68 14.40 -28.65 -15.22
N GLU A 69 14.63 -29.39 -16.31
CA GLU A 69 15.62 -29.04 -17.32
C GLU A 69 15.11 -27.83 -18.14
N PRO A 70 16.01 -26.98 -18.69
CA PRO A 70 15.61 -25.77 -19.39
C PRO A 70 15.34 -26.07 -20.87
N GLU A 71 14.14 -25.74 -21.34
CA GLU A 71 13.90 -25.45 -22.77
C GLU A 71 13.84 -23.92 -22.94
N GLU A 72 14.75 -23.41 -23.76
CA GLU A 72 14.76 -22.04 -24.28
C GLU A 72 13.62 -21.87 -25.29
N ILE A 73 12.67 -20.96 -25.05
CA ILE A 73 11.84 -20.38 -26.12
C ILE A 73 11.55 -18.90 -25.86
N ASP A 74 11.87 -18.12 -26.89
CA ASP A 74 11.74 -16.68 -27.02
C ASP A 74 10.30 -16.14 -26.99
N SER A 75 10.17 -15.01 -26.27
CA SER A 75 9.28 -13.85 -26.48
C SER A 75 7.81 -14.02 -26.92
N LYS A 76 6.90 -13.77 -25.97
CA LYS A 76 5.87 -12.71 -26.09
C LYS A 76 5.31 -12.42 -24.70
N THR A 77 5.31 -11.15 -24.32
CA THR A 77 4.84 -10.65 -23.02
C THR A 77 3.34 -10.89 -22.85
N GLU A 78 3.00 -12.11 -22.47
CA GLU A 78 1.71 -12.44 -21.90
C GLU A 78 1.67 -11.91 -20.47
N LYS A 79 0.63 -11.12 -20.17
CA LYS A 79 0.42 -10.51 -18.85
C LYS A 79 0.63 -11.57 -17.77
N VAL A 80 1.72 -11.43 -17.02
CA VAL A 80 2.01 -12.21 -15.82
C VAL A 80 0.97 -11.80 -14.77
N PHE A 81 -0.24 -12.36 -14.90
CA PHE A 81 -1.08 -12.58 -13.74
C PHE A 81 -0.23 -13.44 -12.82
N THR A 82 0.20 -12.87 -11.70
CA THR A 82 0.72 -13.65 -10.57
C THR A 82 -0.23 -14.83 -10.40
N ARG A 83 0.30 -16.03 -10.67
CA ARG A 83 -0.43 -17.29 -10.87
C ARG A 83 -1.13 -17.61 -9.55
N THR A 84 -2.26 -16.95 -9.32
CA THR A 84 -3.07 -17.13 -8.12
C THR A 84 -3.47 -18.58 -8.17
N THR A 85 -2.91 -19.37 -7.27
CA THR A 85 -3.10 -20.83 -7.28
C THR A 85 -4.61 -21.08 -7.18
N MET A 86 -5.21 -21.41 -8.31
CA MET A 86 -6.63 -21.77 -8.39
C MET A 86 -6.78 -23.15 -7.77
N GLY A 87 -7.86 -23.38 -7.05
CA GLY A 87 -8.22 -24.70 -6.54
C GLY A 87 -9.63 -25.08 -6.96
N LYS A 88 -9.94 -26.37 -6.92
CA LYS A 88 -11.27 -26.91 -7.23
C LYS A 88 -11.96 -27.31 -5.94
N CYS A 89 -13.22 -26.92 -5.76
CA CYS A 89 -14.02 -27.40 -4.62
C CYS A 89 -14.50 -28.84 -4.89
N GLU A 90 -14.33 -29.75 -3.94
CA GLU A 90 -14.76 -31.15 -4.09
C GLU A 90 -16.28 -31.33 -4.09
N ILE A 91 -17.02 -30.39 -3.50
CA ILE A 91 -18.49 -30.46 -3.38
C ILE A 91 -19.16 -29.96 -4.67
N CYS A 92 -18.93 -28.70 -5.08
CA CYS A 92 -19.57 -28.13 -6.28
C CYS A 92 -18.73 -28.25 -7.55
N ARG A 93 -17.51 -28.80 -7.48
CA ARG A 93 -16.58 -28.94 -8.61
C ARG A 93 -16.16 -27.63 -9.29
N LYS A 94 -16.52 -26.45 -8.74
CA LYS A 94 -16.12 -25.14 -9.27
C LYS A 94 -14.66 -24.82 -8.95
N VAL A 95 -13.97 -24.23 -9.92
CA VAL A 95 -12.61 -23.68 -9.77
C VAL A 95 -12.71 -22.26 -9.23
N MET A 96 -11.92 -21.93 -8.22
CA MET A 96 -11.92 -20.60 -7.59
C MET A 96 -10.57 -20.27 -6.92
N PRO A 97 -10.32 -19.00 -6.58
CA PRO A 97 -9.12 -18.62 -5.85
C PRO A 97 -8.98 -19.38 -4.53
N ARG A 98 -7.76 -19.78 -4.15
CA ARG A 98 -7.48 -20.48 -2.88
C ARG A 98 -7.99 -19.74 -1.64
N SER A 99 -8.10 -18.41 -1.69
CA SER A 99 -8.68 -17.60 -0.60
C SER A 99 -10.15 -17.94 -0.30
N LEU A 100 -10.89 -18.50 -1.27
CA LEU A 100 -12.28 -18.94 -1.13
C LEU A 100 -12.43 -20.43 -0.80
N LEU A 101 -11.32 -21.14 -0.64
CA LEU A 101 -11.28 -22.56 -0.32
C LEU A 101 -10.78 -22.77 1.12
N SER A 102 -11.11 -23.94 1.65
CA SER A 102 -10.62 -24.46 2.92
C SER A 102 -10.15 -25.88 2.69
N LEU A 103 -8.91 -26.16 3.09
CA LEU A 103 -8.33 -27.50 3.02
C LEU A 103 -8.84 -28.34 4.21
N ILE A 104 -9.45 -29.48 3.93
CA ILE A 104 -9.99 -30.37 4.96
C ILE A 104 -9.04 -31.55 5.18
N LYS A 105 -8.15 -31.42 6.17
CA LYS A 105 -7.15 -32.47 6.49
C LYS A 105 -7.71 -33.62 7.34
N SER A 106 -8.63 -33.31 8.27
CA SER A 106 -9.13 -34.30 9.24
C SER A 106 -10.06 -35.32 8.59
N LYS A 107 -9.81 -36.62 8.82
CA LYS A 107 -10.67 -37.72 8.36
C LYS A 107 -12.10 -37.56 8.90
N ASP A 108 -12.24 -37.18 10.17
CA ASP A 108 -13.55 -36.97 10.78
C ASP A 108 -14.33 -35.84 10.10
N TYR A 109 -13.65 -34.76 9.70
CA TYR A 109 -14.30 -33.66 8.99
C TYR A 109 -14.65 -34.01 7.55
N LYS A 110 -13.88 -34.89 6.90
CA LYS A 110 -14.26 -35.47 5.62
C LYS A 110 -15.55 -36.28 5.77
N THR A 111 -15.67 -37.11 6.79
CA THR A 111 -16.90 -37.88 7.09
C THR A 111 -18.09 -36.95 7.26
N VAL A 112 -17.97 -35.88 8.07
CA VAL A 112 -19.04 -34.89 8.26
C VAL A 112 -19.51 -34.31 6.92
N LEU A 113 -18.58 -33.94 6.03
CA LEU A 113 -18.93 -33.37 4.74
C LEU A 113 -19.57 -34.40 3.80
N SER A 114 -19.05 -35.64 3.76
CA SER A 114 -19.64 -36.72 2.96
C SER A 114 -21.06 -37.06 3.39
N GLU A 115 -21.33 -37.16 4.70
CA GLU A 115 -22.65 -37.47 5.25
C GLU A 115 -23.68 -36.37 4.91
N ASN A 116 -23.29 -35.11 5.01
CA ASN A 116 -24.21 -33.99 4.82
C ASN A 116 -24.46 -33.63 3.35
N PHE A 117 -23.44 -33.77 2.49
CA PHE A 117 -23.54 -33.43 1.06
C PHE A 117 -23.72 -34.65 0.15
N LYS A 118 -23.85 -35.87 0.72
CA LYS A 118 -24.02 -37.14 -0.01
C LYS A 118 -22.97 -37.35 -1.10
N ILE A 119 -21.72 -37.01 -0.80
CA ILE A 119 -20.62 -37.14 -1.77
C ILE A 119 -19.91 -38.46 -1.54
N GLU A 120 -20.22 -39.43 -2.40
CA GLU A 120 -19.66 -40.78 -2.37
C GLU A 120 -18.26 -40.78 -3.01
N GLY A 121 -17.27 -41.37 -2.34
CA GLY A 121 -15.89 -41.59 -2.84
C GLY A 121 -14.99 -40.36 -3.10
N SER A 122 -15.51 -39.13 -3.12
CA SER A 122 -14.73 -37.96 -3.59
C SER A 122 -13.70 -37.41 -2.59
N LEU A 123 -13.87 -37.65 -1.28
CA LEU A 123 -13.00 -37.10 -0.24
C LEU A 123 -11.79 -38.00 0.10
N GLU A 124 -11.65 -39.13 -0.61
CA GLU A 124 -10.48 -40.02 -0.54
C GLU A 124 -9.22 -39.39 -1.16
N ILE A 125 -9.37 -38.29 -1.90
CA ILE A 125 -8.25 -37.51 -2.43
C ILE A 125 -7.38 -37.00 -1.26
N LYS A 126 -6.05 -36.99 -1.46
CA LYS A 126 -5.06 -36.59 -0.44
C LYS A 126 -5.32 -35.19 0.15
N LEU A 127 -5.92 -34.26 -0.60
CA LEU A 127 -6.13 -32.87 -0.18
C LEU A 127 -7.49 -32.30 -0.66
N PRO A 128 -8.62 -32.62 0.00
CA PRO A 128 -9.91 -32.11 -0.44
C PRO A 128 -10.08 -30.64 -0.04
N TYR A 129 -10.18 -29.78 -1.05
CA TYR A 129 -10.56 -28.40 -0.86
C TYR A 129 -12.08 -28.25 -0.93
N VAL A 130 -12.65 -27.51 0.01
CA VAL A 130 -14.08 -27.17 0.04
C VAL A 130 -14.25 -25.67 0.08
N CYS A 131 -15.15 -25.13 -0.73
CA CYS A 131 -15.40 -23.71 -0.74
C CYS A 131 -16.10 -23.26 0.54
N ILE A 132 -15.76 -22.04 0.98
CA ILE A 132 -16.29 -21.43 2.21
C ILE A 132 -17.82 -21.43 2.21
N SER A 133 -18.45 -21.28 1.05
CA SER A 133 -19.92 -21.25 0.94
C SER A 133 -20.57 -22.55 1.43
N HIS A 134 -20.04 -23.72 1.11
CA HIS A 134 -20.62 -24.98 1.61
C HIS A 134 -20.41 -25.16 3.11
N ILE A 135 -19.24 -24.78 3.61
CA ILE A 135 -18.98 -24.79 5.06
C ILE A 135 -19.96 -23.84 5.75
N GLN A 136 -20.24 -22.68 5.16
CA GLN A 136 -21.20 -21.70 5.69
C GLN A 136 -22.64 -22.23 5.62
N THR A 137 -23.04 -22.94 4.56
CA THR A 137 -24.34 -23.62 4.46
C THR A 137 -24.50 -24.61 5.62
N LEU A 138 -23.52 -25.49 5.81
CA LEU A 138 -23.53 -26.45 6.91
C LEU A 138 -23.58 -25.76 8.29
N ILE A 139 -22.84 -24.66 8.48
CA ILE A 139 -22.95 -23.88 9.71
C ILE A 139 -24.37 -23.36 9.88
N ASN A 140 -24.98 -22.76 8.86
CA ASN A 140 -26.31 -22.17 8.93
C ASN A 140 -27.41 -23.20 9.21
N ASP A 141 -27.33 -24.37 8.59
CA ASP A 141 -28.35 -25.42 8.70
C ASP A 141 -28.42 -26.02 10.12
N TYR A 142 -27.29 -25.98 10.84
CA TYR A 142 -27.13 -26.64 12.15
C TYR A 142 -26.85 -25.69 13.32
N ASP A 143 -26.63 -24.39 13.08
CA ASP A 143 -26.40 -23.41 14.15
C ASP A 143 -27.64 -23.33 15.06
N GLY A 144 -27.47 -23.64 16.35
CA GLY A 144 -28.55 -23.63 17.34
C GLY A 144 -29.34 -24.94 17.48
N ASN A 145 -29.24 -25.87 16.53
CA ASN A 145 -29.95 -27.15 16.56
C ASN A 145 -29.22 -28.24 17.37
N LEU A 146 -27.91 -28.09 17.59
CA LEU A 146 -27.05 -29.12 18.24
C LEU A 146 -26.77 -28.85 19.73
N LYS A 147 -27.78 -28.47 20.51
CA LYS A 147 -27.60 -28.13 21.94
C LYS A 147 -27.11 -29.32 22.77
N SER A 148 -27.55 -30.53 22.44
CA SER A 148 -27.19 -31.78 23.13
C SER A 148 -26.90 -32.91 22.13
N PRO A 149 -25.68 -33.00 21.58
CA PRO A 149 -25.33 -34.04 20.62
C PRO A 149 -25.35 -35.41 21.31
N SER A 150 -26.27 -36.26 20.87
CA SER A 150 -26.56 -37.59 21.36
C SER A 150 -25.76 -38.68 20.65
N THR A 151 -25.34 -38.42 19.41
CA THR A 151 -24.58 -39.36 18.59
C THR A 151 -23.14 -38.89 18.34
N LYS A 152 -22.26 -39.83 17.99
CA LYS A 152 -20.87 -39.51 17.61
C LYS A 152 -20.81 -38.58 16.40
N SER A 153 -21.70 -38.76 15.41
CA SER A 153 -21.76 -37.90 14.22
C SER A 153 -22.18 -36.48 14.58
N GLU A 154 -23.16 -36.30 15.46
CA GLU A 154 -23.56 -34.97 15.96
C GLU A 154 -22.43 -34.28 16.74
N GLN A 155 -21.65 -35.02 17.53
CA GLN A 155 -20.48 -34.47 18.22
C GLN A 155 -19.39 -34.00 17.23
N LEU A 156 -19.12 -34.79 16.19
CA LEU A 156 -18.18 -34.42 15.13
C LEU A 156 -18.67 -33.19 14.35
N LEU A 157 -19.95 -33.14 13.99
CA LEU A 157 -20.57 -32.02 13.30
C LEU A 157 -20.50 -30.74 14.16
N ARG A 158 -20.82 -30.83 15.46
CA ARG A 158 -20.69 -29.70 16.39
C ARG A 158 -19.25 -29.20 16.49
N THR A 159 -18.28 -30.11 16.54
CA THR A 159 -16.85 -29.77 16.58
C THR A 159 -16.40 -29.10 15.28
N PHE A 160 -16.84 -29.64 14.14
CA PHE A 160 -16.60 -29.05 12.83
C PHE A 160 -17.16 -27.62 12.75
N ILE A 161 -18.43 -27.43 13.09
CA ILE A 161 -19.10 -26.12 13.08
C ILE A 161 -18.38 -25.15 14.00
N SER A 162 -18.08 -25.55 15.23
CA SER A 162 -17.42 -24.67 16.22
C SER A 162 -16.06 -24.18 15.71
N LYS A 163 -15.23 -25.10 15.19
CA LYS A 163 -13.91 -24.76 14.65
C LYS A 163 -14.00 -23.86 13.42
N HIS A 164 -14.87 -24.18 12.48
CA HIS A 164 -15.02 -23.38 11.26
C HIS A 164 -15.72 -22.04 11.52
N LYS A 165 -16.57 -21.93 12.54
CA LYS A 165 -17.16 -20.66 13.00
C LYS A 165 -16.09 -19.73 13.58
N ILE A 166 -15.13 -20.25 14.34
CA ILE A 166 -13.97 -19.47 14.81
C ILE A 166 -13.13 -18.99 13.61
N LEU A 167 -12.74 -19.92 12.72
CA LEU A 167 -11.96 -19.58 11.52
C LEU A 167 -12.67 -18.54 10.63
N MET A 168 -14.00 -18.63 10.50
CA MET A 168 -14.79 -17.66 9.74
C MET A 168 -15.01 -16.34 10.47
N LYS A 169 -15.06 -16.34 11.81
CA LYS A 169 -15.06 -15.10 12.60
C LYS A 169 -13.74 -14.37 12.45
N ASP A 170 -12.61 -15.08 12.46
CA ASP A 170 -11.29 -14.50 12.19
C ASP A 170 -11.18 -13.94 10.76
N ARG A 171 -11.85 -14.58 9.80
CA ARG A 171 -11.99 -14.04 8.42
C ARG A 171 -12.95 -12.85 8.34
N LYS A 172 -14.04 -12.84 9.12
CA LYS A 172 -15.00 -11.72 9.21
C LYS A 172 -14.45 -10.53 10.02
N SER A 173 -13.42 -10.72 10.85
CA SER A 173 -12.95 -9.72 11.82
C SER A 173 -11.72 -8.91 11.40
N ARG A 174 -11.20 -9.06 10.19
CA ARG A 174 -10.35 -8.01 9.58
C ARG A 174 -11.14 -7.12 8.65
N ARG A 175 -12.35 -6.67 9.07
CA ARG A 175 -12.94 -5.45 8.52
C ARG A 175 -11.99 -4.32 8.86
N GLN A 176 -11.05 -4.07 7.97
CA GLN A 176 -10.13 -2.96 8.10
C GLN A 176 -10.95 -1.70 7.84
N THR A 177 -10.84 -0.73 8.74
CA THR A 177 -11.45 0.58 8.58
C THR A 177 -10.42 1.49 7.94
N CYS A 178 -10.86 2.28 6.96
CA CYS A 178 -10.01 3.36 6.49
C CYS A 178 -9.82 4.36 7.63
N ARG A 179 -8.58 4.75 7.88
CA ARG A 179 -8.25 5.70 8.95
C ARG A 179 -8.54 7.16 8.60
N VAL A 180 -8.84 7.44 7.34
CA VAL A 180 -9.25 8.77 6.86
C VAL A 180 -10.76 8.96 7.01
N CYS A 181 -11.60 8.09 6.44
CA CYS A 181 -13.06 8.23 6.55
C CYS A 181 -13.73 7.39 7.64
N HIS A 182 -12.97 6.56 8.36
CA HIS A 182 -13.47 5.61 9.37
C HIS A 182 -14.48 4.57 8.86
N MET A 183 -14.74 4.52 7.55
CA MET A 183 -15.68 3.56 6.98
C MET A 183 -15.06 2.16 6.91
N PRO A 184 -15.79 1.13 7.38
CA PRO A 184 -15.34 -0.26 7.24
C PRO A 184 -15.35 -0.65 5.77
N LYS A 185 -14.28 -1.31 5.31
CA LYS A 185 -14.24 -1.92 3.98
C LYS A 185 -14.38 -3.42 4.08
N THR A 186 -15.26 -3.97 3.23
CA THR A 186 -15.56 -5.41 3.21
C THR A 186 -14.53 -6.21 2.42
N ARG A 187 -13.82 -5.56 1.49
CA ARG A 187 -12.80 -6.21 0.66
C ARG A 187 -11.43 -5.63 0.98
N LYS A 188 -10.44 -6.51 1.15
CA LYS A 188 -9.01 -6.12 1.28
C LYS A 188 -8.52 -5.32 0.07
N THR A 189 -9.12 -5.57 -1.10
CA THR A 189 -8.84 -4.86 -2.36
C THR A 189 -9.38 -3.43 -2.41
N GLU A 190 -9.92 -2.87 -1.33
CA GLU A 190 -10.40 -1.48 -1.29
C GLU A 190 -9.48 -0.58 -0.45
N LEU A 191 -8.43 -1.15 0.17
CA LEU A 191 -7.57 -0.48 1.13
C LEU A 191 -6.09 -0.70 0.80
N TYR A 192 -5.30 0.37 0.90
CA TYR A 192 -3.85 0.28 1.05
C TYR A 192 -3.49 0.12 2.52
N GLU A 193 -2.67 -0.87 2.84
CA GLU A 193 -1.86 -0.83 4.06
C GLU A 193 -0.67 0.11 3.83
N ILE A 194 -0.50 1.07 4.74
CA ILE A 194 0.53 2.09 4.68
C ILE A 194 1.29 2.08 5.99
N ALA A 195 2.52 1.57 5.94
CA ALA A 195 3.44 1.56 7.07
C ALA A 195 4.23 2.89 7.16
N SER A 196 4.69 3.40 6.02
CA SER A 196 5.48 4.64 5.97
C SER A 196 4.73 5.81 6.60
N LYS A 197 5.35 6.43 7.61
CA LYS A 197 4.85 7.68 8.22
C LYS A 197 4.77 8.79 7.18
N ASN A 198 5.79 8.89 6.32
CA ASN A 198 5.87 9.93 5.29
C ASN A 198 4.72 9.84 4.30
N ILE A 199 4.39 8.64 3.80
CA ILE A 199 3.24 8.47 2.89
C ILE A 199 1.94 8.90 3.57
N ARG A 200 1.79 8.60 4.86
CA ARG A 200 0.60 9.00 5.64
C ARG A 200 0.54 10.51 5.81
N THR A 201 1.68 11.17 6.03
CA THR A 201 1.78 12.64 6.03
C THR A 201 1.28 13.22 4.71
N VAL A 202 1.79 12.74 3.57
CA VAL A 202 1.37 13.21 2.23
C VAL A 202 -0.13 13.03 2.00
N ILE A 203 -0.69 11.89 2.40
CA ILE A 203 -2.14 11.64 2.31
C ILE A 203 -2.92 12.67 3.14
N MET A 204 -2.48 12.94 4.38
CA MET A 204 -3.14 13.92 5.23
C MET A 204 -2.97 15.35 4.72
N THR A 205 -1.84 15.70 4.11
CA THR A 205 -1.66 16.98 3.44
C THR A 205 -2.74 17.18 2.37
N GLY A 206 -2.98 16.19 1.51
CA GLY A 206 -4.07 16.24 0.53
C GLY A 206 -5.46 16.36 1.18
N CYS A 207 -5.69 15.68 2.31
CA CYS A 207 -6.96 15.78 3.05
C CYS A 207 -7.18 17.17 3.69
N ILE A 208 -6.10 17.82 4.14
CA ILE A 208 -6.11 19.18 4.70
C ILE A 208 -6.33 20.21 3.59
N LEU A 209 -5.66 20.07 2.44
CA LEU A 209 -5.89 20.93 1.27
C LEU A 209 -7.35 20.89 0.82
N ARG A 210 -7.99 19.72 0.91
CA ARG A 210 -9.43 19.55 0.65
C ARG A 210 -10.34 20.20 1.69
N GLY A 211 -9.81 20.56 2.86
CA GLY A 211 -10.59 21.06 4.00
C GLY A 211 -11.38 19.97 4.74
N THR A 212 -11.09 18.69 4.52
CA THR A 212 -11.78 17.58 5.22
C THR A 212 -11.20 17.26 6.58
N HIS A 213 -9.96 17.67 6.82
CA HIS A 213 -9.20 17.39 8.03
C HIS A 213 -8.45 18.64 8.47
N SER A 214 -8.32 18.83 9.78
CA SER A 214 -7.37 19.77 10.39
C SER A 214 -6.04 19.07 10.67
N VAL A 215 -5.01 19.84 11.01
CA VAL A 215 -3.70 19.31 11.42
C VAL A 215 -3.85 18.42 12.66
N GLU A 216 -4.64 18.83 13.65
CA GLU A 216 -4.88 18.06 14.87
C GLU A 216 -5.57 16.72 14.56
N SER A 217 -6.53 16.71 13.65
CA SER A 217 -7.23 15.48 13.25
C SER A 217 -6.35 14.50 12.45
N ALA A 218 -5.27 14.99 11.85
CA ALA A 218 -4.33 14.18 11.08
C ALA A 218 -3.34 13.39 11.97
N MET A 219 -3.01 13.91 13.16
CA MET A 219 -1.97 13.35 14.03
C MET A 219 -2.19 11.87 14.38
N PRO A 220 -3.40 11.43 14.80
CA PRO A 220 -3.61 10.02 15.16
C PRO A 220 -3.31 9.05 14.01
N TYR A 221 -3.57 9.43 12.76
CA TYR A 221 -3.28 8.58 11.62
C TYR A 221 -1.77 8.50 11.32
N ILE A 222 -1.06 9.59 11.52
CA ILE A 222 0.37 9.72 11.22
C ILE A 222 1.23 9.03 12.29
N GLU A 223 0.88 9.18 13.57
CA GLU A 223 1.60 8.60 14.71
C GLU A 223 1.47 7.08 14.82
N ASN A 224 0.44 6.49 14.21
CA ASN A 224 0.31 5.04 14.16
C ASN A 224 1.55 4.37 13.53
N LYS A 225 1.78 3.08 13.74
CA LYS A 225 2.85 2.36 13.01
C LYS A 225 2.42 1.93 11.61
N ARG A 226 1.13 1.59 11.47
CA ARG A 226 0.51 1.17 10.21
C ARG A 226 -0.91 1.72 10.15
N GLY A 227 -1.37 2.08 8.96
CA GLY A 227 -2.71 2.59 8.74
C GLY A 227 -3.31 2.09 7.43
N PHE A 228 -4.60 1.76 7.46
CA PHE A 228 -5.35 1.41 6.25
C PHE A 228 -6.00 2.65 5.66
N THR A 229 -5.87 2.85 4.35
CA THR A 229 -6.50 3.98 3.64
C THR A 229 -7.18 3.51 2.36
N CYS A 230 -8.39 4.00 2.10
CA CYS A 230 -9.09 3.69 0.87
C CYS A 230 -8.28 4.14 -0.34
N PHE A 231 -8.38 3.37 -1.43
CA PHE A 231 -7.84 3.80 -2.72
C PHE A 231 -8.39 5.16 -3.15
N SER A 232 -9.68 5.42 -2.90
CA SER A 232 -10.30 6.72 -3.17
C SER A 232 -9.60 7.85 -2.43
N HIS A 233 -9.30 7.71 -1.13
CA HIS A 233 -8.62 8.77 -0.37
C HIS A 233 -7.17 8.97 -0.79
N CYS A 234 -6.46 7.91 -1.19
CA CYS A 234 -5.13 8.07 -1.77
C CYS A 234 -5.18 8.85 -3.09
N ASN A 235 -6.17 8.54 -3.94
CA ASN A 235 -6.35 9.24 -5.22
C ASN A 235 -6.76 10.70 -5.00
N GLU A 236 -7.77 10.93 -4.17
CA GLU A 236 -8.23 12.27 -3.80
C GLU A 236 -7.07 13.10 -3.22
N ALA A 237 -6.22 12.52 -2.36
CA ALA A 237 -5.07 13.25 -1.83
C ALA A 237 -4.08 13.67 -2.93
N ILE A 238 -3.80 12.79 -3.90
CA ILE A 238 -2.97 13.11 -5.06
C ILE A 238 -3.61 14.21 -5.90
N ASP A 239 -4.89 14.04 -6.22
CA ASP A 239 -5.63 14.95 -7.10
C ASP A 239 -5.73 16.35 -6.46
N MET A 240 -5.92 16.44 -5.14
CA MET A 240 -5.93 17.71 -4.40
C MET A 240 -4.57 18.40 -4.37
N ILE A 241 -3.47 17.64 -4.29
CA ILE A 241 -2.12 18.21 -4.39
C ILE A 241 -1.91 18.75 -5.80
N PHE A 242 -2.26 18.00 -6.84
CA PHE A 242 -2.18 18.48 -8.22
C PHE A 242 -3.03 19.73 -8.46
N GLU A 243 -4.27 19.76 -7.96
CA GLU A 243 -5.15 20.92 -8.04
C GLU A 243 -4.55 22.15 -7.35
N HIS A 244 -3.94 21.98 -6.18
CA HIS A 244 -3.27 23.07 -5.46
C HIS A 244 -2.17 23.76 -6.29
N PHE A 245 -1.45 23.00 -7.13
CA PHE A 245 -0.42 23.52 -8.03
C PHE A 245 -0.92 23.84 -9.43
N GLY A 246 -2.18 23.57 -9.75
CA GLY A 246 -2.72 23.75 -11.10
C GLY A 246 -2.08 22.83 -12.16
N VAL A 247 -1.54 21.68 -11.75
CA VAL A 247 -0.85 20.72 -12.62
C VAL A 247 -1.72 19.49 -12.88
N ARG A 248 -1.43 18.75 -13.96
CA ARG A 248 -2.18 17.53 -14.34
C ARG A 248 -1.34 16.27 -14.36
N SER A 249 -0.02 16.40 -14.19
CA SER A 249 0.91 15.29 -14.29
C SER A 249 2.03 15.39 -13.25
N MET A 250 2.61 14.24 -12.91
CA MET A 250 3.77 14.19 -12.03
C MET A 250 4.97 14.94 -12.63
N GLN A 251 5.11 14.96 -13.96
CA GLN A 251 6.18 15.68 -14.65
C GLN A 251 6.04 17.20 -14.51
N GLU A 252 4.81 17.73 -14.60
CA GLU A 252 4.53 19.15 -14.35
C GLU A 252 4.75 19.48 -12.87
N PHE A 253 4.27 18.63 -11.96
CA PHE A 253 4.45 18.80 -10.52
C PHE A 253 5.92 18.92 -10.11
N LEU A 254 6.80 18.07 -10.64
CA LEU A 254 8.23 18.10 -10.35
C LEU A 254 8.95 19.34 -10.93
N LYS A 255 8.31 20.09 -11.83
CA LYS A 255 8.84 21.33 -12.42
C LYS A 255 8.27 22.59 -11.76
N CYS A 256 7.41 22.45 -10.75
CA CYS A 256 6.84 23.60 -10.07
C CYS A 256 7.94 24.46 -9.42
N PRO A 257 7.83 25.80 -9.47
CA PRO A 257 8.77 26.69 -8.79
C PRO A 257 8.86 26.42 -7.29
N LEU A 258 10.06 26.52 -6.72
CA LEU A 258 10.29 26.31 -5.28
C LEU A 258 9.40 27.21 -4.40
N LEU A 259 9.21 28.47 -4.80
CA LEU A 259 8.34 29.42 -4.09
C LEU A 259 6.89 28.92 -3.96
N ALA A 260 6.38 28.19 -4.97
CA ALA A 260 5.03 27.62 -4.89
C ALA A 260 4.99 26.44 -3.89
N MET A 261 6.10 25.70 -3.77
CA MET A 261 6.21 24.56 -2.85
C MET A 261 6.28 25.01 -1.39
N ASP A 262 6.79 26.20 -1.09
CA ASP A 262 6.89 26.72 0.28
C ASP A 262 5.53 26.76 1.00
N ASN A 263 4.48 27.20 0.31
CA ASN A 263 3.12 27.23 0.86
C ASN A 263 2.60 25.84 1.25
N LEU A 264 2.87 24.83 0.42
CA LEU A 264 2.54 23.44 0.74
C LEU A 264 3.37 22.95 1.92
N MET A 265 4.66 23.25 1.92
CA MET A 265 5.59 22.83 2.97
C MET A 265 5.26 23.44 4.32
N ASP A 266 4.67 24.64 4.38
CA ASP A 266 4.17 25.21 5.63
C ASP A 266 3.04 24.36 6.24
N ILE A 267 2.16 23.78 5.41
CA ILE A 267 1.14 22.82 5.89
C ILE A 267 1.82 21.55 6.37
N VAL A 268 2.75 21.00 5.59
CA VAL A 268 3.46 19.76 5.94
C VAL A 268 4.24 19.91 7.24
N LYS A 269 4.93 21.03 7.45
CA LYS A 269 5.72 21.33 8.65
C LYS A 269 4.86 21.53 9.89
N LYS A 270 3.62 21.99 9.75
CA LYS A 270 2.65 22.01 10.86
C LYS A 270 2.29 20.60 11.35
N ILE A 271 2.38 19.60 10.48
CA ILE A 271 2.10 18.20 10.79
C ILE A 271 3.38 17.47 11.28
N VAL A 272 4.47 17.62 10.54
CA VAL A 272 5.78 17.03 10.84
C VAL A 272 6.86 18.09 10.62
N SER A 273 7.35 18.70 11.70
CA SER A 273 8.25 19.86 11.67
C SER A 273 9.53 19.65 10.86
N ASN A 274 10.08 18.43 10.91
CA ASN A 274 11.39 18.11 10.32
C ASN A 274 11.27 17.52 8.90
N PHE A 275 10.10 17.61 8.27
CA PHE A 275 9.85 17.05 6.95
C PHE A 275 10.40 17.97 5.86
N THR A 276 11.33 17.47 5.05
CA THR A 276 11.99 18.28 4.01
C THR A 276 11.22 18.25 2.70
N LEU A 277 11.51 19.22 1.82
CA LEU A 277 10.92 19.26 0.48
C LEU A 277 11.29 18.01 -0.33
N ASP A 278 12.56 17.59 -0.31
CA ASP A 278 13.00 16.39 -1.02
C ASP A 278 12.28 15.12 -0.52
N GLN A 279 12.10 15.01 0.80
CA GLN A 279 11.30 13.92 1.39
C GLN A 279 9.86 13.95 0.89
N PHE A 280 9.27 15.15 0.75
CA PHE A 280 7.93 15.30 0.21
C PHE A 280 7.86 14.87 -1.25
N LEU A 281 8.71 15.41 -2.11
CA LEU A 281 8.73 15.09 -3.54
C LEU A 281 8.94 13.59 -3.77
N TYR A 282 9.91 13.00 -3.09
CA TYR A 282 10.18 11.57 -3.15
C TYR A 282 8.97 10.74 -2.70
N THR A 283 8.40 11.07 -1.54
CA THR A 283 7.27 10.32 -0.96
C THR A 283 6.01 10.46 -1.81
N PHE A 284 5.75 11.65 -2.35
CA PHE A 284 4.62 11.91 -3.22
C PHE A 284 4.74 11.12 -4.52
N ASN A 285 5.94 11.08 -5.13
CA ASN A 285 6.21 10.23 -6.28
C ASN A 285 5.97 8.75 -5.96
N LEU A 286 6.42 8.28 -4.80
CA LEU A 286 6.23 6.91 -4.34
C LEU A 286 4.73 6.55 -4.22
N LEU A 287 3.94 7.46 -3.65
CA LEU A 287 2.48 7.33 -3.55
C LEU A 287 1.83 7.30 -4.94
N PHE A 288 2.26 8.19 -5.85
CA PHE A 288 1.78 8.26 -7.23
C PHE A 288 2.06 6.97 -8.02
N VAL A 289 3.27 6.42 -7.92
CA VAL A 289 3.63 5.14 -8.55
C VAL A 289 2.87 3.97 -7.92
N LYS A 290 2.56 4.02 -6.62
CA LYS A 290 1.74 2.99 -5.97
C LYS A 290 0.30 2.97 -6.50
N LYS A 291 -0.26 4.13 -6.87
CA LYS A 291 -1.59 4.25 -7.53
C LYS A 291 -1.61 3.51 -8.87
N THR A 292 -0.56 3.61 -9.69
CA THR A 292 -0.55 3.03 -11.05
C THR A 292 -0.39 1.50 -11.06
N LYS A 293 0.12 0.90 -9.99
CA LYS A 293 0.30 -0.57 -9.88
C LYS A 293 -1.00 -1.35 -9.62
N PHE A 294 -2.10 -0.66 -9.28
CA PHE A 294 -3.38 -1.30 -8.99
C PHE A 294 -4.48 -0.59 -9.79
N PRO A 295 -4.84 -1.09 -11.00
CA PRO A 295 -5.97 -0.54 -11.73
C PRO A 295 -7.24 -0.71 -10.89
N VAL A 296 -7.97 0.40 -10.74
CA VAL A 296 -9.33 0.46 -10.18
C VAL A 296 -10.30 -0.28 -11.09
#